data_AF-A0A9X2DRB9-F1
#
_entry.id   AF-A0A9X2DRB9-F1
#
_cell.length_a   1.000
_cell.length_b   1.000
_cell.length_c   1.000
_cell.angle_alpha   90.00
_cell.angle_beta   90.00
_cell.angle_gamma   90.00
#
_symmetry.space_group_name_H-M   'P 1'
#
loop_
_entity.id
_entity.type
_entity.pdbx_description
1 polymer ?
#
loop_
_entity_poly.entity_id
_entity_poly.type
_entity_poly.pdbx_seq_one_letter_code
_entity_poly.pdbx_strand_id
1 'polypeptide(L)' 'MKIKHKYGLLLVDIALTWNEKNKVIENMVVDTGAARTLIFKVQLKYRSSC' A
#
# COMPACT_ATOMS: atom_id res chain seq x y z
N MET A 1 7.35 11.76 5.69
CA MET A 1 6.95 10.38 6.05
C MET A 1 6.24 10.45 7.40
N LYS A 2 4.99 10.00 7.51
CA LYS A 2 4.24 9.95 8.79
C LYS A 2 3.89 8.49 9.08
N ILE A 3 4.28 7.99 10.25
CA ILE A 3 3.95 6.64 10.70
C ILE A 3 2.62 6.71 11.45
N LYS A 4 1.68 5.84 11.07
CA LYS A 4 0.37 5.67 11.69
C LYS A 4 0.36 4.34 12.44
N HIS A 5 -0.21 4.32 13.64
CA HIS A 5 -0.43 3.07 14.37
C HIS A 5 -1.92 2.71 14.27
N LYS A 6 -2.25 1.58 13.64
CA LYS A 6 -3.64 1.14 13.46
C LYS A 6 -3.70 -0.37 13.38
N TYR A 7 -4.73 -0.99 13.96
CA TYR A 7 -4.93 -2.44 13.96
C TYR A 7 -3.75 -3.24 14.58
N GLY A 8 -2.96 -2.63 15.47
CA GLY A 8 -1.74 -3.23 16.02
C GLY A 8 -0.56 -3.26 15.03
N LEU A 9 -0.67 -2.56 13.89
CA LEU A 9 0.35 -2.50 12.85
C LEU A 9 0.89 -1.07 12.71
N LEU A 10 2.17 -0.98 12.30
CA LEU A 10 2.79 0.26 11.85
C LEU A 10 2.51 0.43 10.36
N LEU A 11 1.79 1.50 10.02
CA LEU A 11 1.37 1.83 8.67
C LEU A 11 2.03 3.13 8.20
N VAL A 12 2.38 3.21 6.93
CA VAL A 12 2.93 4.41 6.30
C VAL A 12 2.26 4.66 4.96
N ASP A 13 2.18 5.93 4.56
CA ASP A 13 1.84 6.28 3.18
C ASP A 13 3.14 6.56 2.43
N ILE A 14 3.30 5.96 1.25
CA ILE A 14 4.49 6.11 0.40
C ILE A 14 4.08 6.76 -0.92
N ALA A 15 4.76 7.85 -1.28
CA ALA A 15 4.65 8.44 -2.60
C ALA A 15 5.69 7.79 -3.52
N LEU A 16 5.22 7.23 -4.64
CA LEU A 16 6.05 6.67 -5.70
C LEU A 16 5.91 7.51 -6.96
N THR A 17 7.04 7.89 -7.54
CA THR A 17 7.10 8.54 -8.84
C THR A 17 7.55 7.51 -9.87
N TRP A 18 6.72 7.24 -10.87
CA TRP A 18 7.08 6.37 -11.99
C TRP A 18 6.63 7.00 -13.31
N ASN A 19 7.57 7.18 -14.24
CA ASN A 19 7.31 7.75 -15.57
C ASN A 19 6.46 9.03 -15.50
N GLU A 20 6.93 10.00 -14.70
CA GLU A 20 6.27 11.30 -14.43
C GLU A 20 4.90 11.23 -13.73
N LYS A 21 4.40 10.03 -13.43
CA LYS A 21 3.17 9.85 -12.64
C LYS A 21 3.52 9.71 -11.17
N ASN A 22 2.97 10.60 -10.36
CA ASN A 22 2.99 10.48 -8.90
C ASN A 22 1.80 9.67 -8.43
N LYS A 23 2.07 8.63 -7.64
CA LYS A 23 1.05 7.80 -7.01
C LYS A 23 1.36 7.66 -5.53
N VAL A 24 0.37 7.95 -4.70
CA VAL A 24 0.44 7.68 -3.25
C VAL A 24 -0.18 6.31 -2.99
N ILE A 25 0.58 5.45 -2.32
CA ILE A 25 0.08 4.19 -1.77
C ILE A 25 -0.12 4.42 -0.27
N GLU A 26 -1.37 4.34 0.15
CA GLU A 26 -1.76 4.54 1.54
C GLU A 26 -1.71 3.22 2.32
N ASN A 27 -1.47 3.31 3.63
CA ASN A 27 -1.55 2.19 4.57
C ASN A 27 -0.64 1.00 4.25
N MET A 28 0.59 1.25 3.76
CA MET A 28 1.59 0.20 3.65
C MET A 28 2.08 -0.25 5.02
N VAL A 29 2.16 -1.57 5.23
CA VAL A 29 2.70 -2.15 6.48
C VAL A 29 4.21 -2.04 6.51
N VAL A 30 4.75 -1.59 7.64
CA VAL A 30 6.19 -1.61 7.91
C VAL A 30 6.54 -2.96 8.54
N ASP A 31 7.19 -3.81 7.75
CA ASP A 31 7.69 -5.13 8.18
C ASP A 31 9.22 -5.12 8.12
N THR A 32 9.87 -5.17 9.29
CA THR A 32 11.33 -5.21 9.42
C THR A 32 11.92 -6.60 9.22
N GLY A 33 11.10 -7.66 9.21
CA GLY A 33 11.49 -9.02 8.90
C GLY A 33 11.43 -9.35 7.41
N ALA A 34 10.75 -8.54 6.61
CA ALA A 34 10.63 -8.74 5.17
C ALA A 34 11.91 -8.31 4.43
N ALA A 35 12.54 -9.25 3.73
CA ALA A 35 13.71 -8.98 2.89
C ALA A 35 13.41 -8.13 1.64
N ARG A 36 12.13 -8.01 1.24
CA ARG A 36 11.70 -7.31 0.03
C ARG A 36 10.37 -6.60 0.25
N THR A 37 10.20 -5.45 -0.39
CA THR A 37 8.92 -4.74 -0.43
C THR A 37 8.00 -5.38 -1.47
N LEU A 38 6.80 -5.79 -1.04
CA LEU A 38 5.74 -6.30 -1.91
C LEU A 38 4.61 -5.26 -2.00
N ILE A 39 4.30 -4.83 -3.22
CA ILE A 39 3.17 -3.94 -3.51
C ILE A 39 2.18 -4.74 -4.35
N PHE A 40 1.02 -5.08 -3.77
CA PHE A 40 -0.01 -5.81 -4.48
C PHE A 40 -1.24 -4.92 -4.70
N LYS A 41 -1.67 -4.76 -5.96
CA LYS A 41 -2.92 -4.06 -6.29
C LYS A 41 -4.04 -5.10 -6.37
N VAL A 42 -4.85 -5.22 -5.33
CA VAL A 42 -6.11 -5.96 -5.42
C VAL A 42 -7.12 -5.11 -6.17
N GLN A 43 -7.59 -5.57 -7.33
CA GLN A 43 -8.71 -4.97 -8.04
C GLN A 43 -9.90 -5.91 -7.92
N LEU A 44 -10.76 -5.68 -6.91
CA LEU A 44 -11.99 -6.43 -6.73
C LEU A 44 -12.95 -6.08 -7.87
N LYS A 45 -13.10 -6.98 -8.83
CA LYS A 45 -14.12 -6.87 -9.88
C LYS A 45 -15.40 -7.52 -9.37
N TYR A 46 -16.30 -6.73 -8.80
CA TYR A 46 -17.66 -7.18 -8.55
C TYR A 46 -18.32 -7.47 -9.91
N ARG A 47 -18.56 -8.75 -10.19
CA ARG A 47 -19.36 -9.18 -11.33
C ARG A 47 -20.79 -9.31 -10.82
N SER A 48 -21.61 -8.28 -11.06
CA SER A 48 -23.06 -8.41 -10.93
C SER A 48 -23.53 -9.31 -12.07
N SER A 49 -23.82 -10.57 -11.77
CA SER A 49 -24.56 -11.45 -12.66
C SER A 49 -26.00 -10.93 -12.70
N CYS A 50 -26.41 -10.39 -13.85
CA CYS A 50 -27.81 -10.16 -14.19
C CYS A 50 -28.44 -11.47 -14.63
#